data_AF-A0A1F3EL82-F1
#
_entry.id   AF-A0A1F3EL82-F1
#
_cell.length_a   1.000
_cell.length_b   1.000
_cell.length_c   1.000
_cell.angle_alpha   90.00
_cell.angle_beta   90.00
_cell.angle_gamma   90.00
#
_symmetry.space_group_name_H-M   'P 1'
#
loop_
_entity.id
_entity.type
_entity.pdbx_description
1 polymer ?
#
loop_
_entity_poly.entity_id
_entity_poly.type
_entity_poly.pdbx_seq_one_letter_code
_entity_poly.pdbx_strand_id
1 'polypeptide(L)'
;MKAIFILIILFSVISINAQEVTNEQTIKYINGKLKNNCVLEAKTNQLILQFYKGKEMYRQDKANVYGLDPDKVSYKAEENAIILYCLEPDDECVMRWIFKNNVKKTYSRSNISVENLDEKSINGLVKAFSHLIKTYHVPDYKLYEYFE
;
A
#
# COMPACT_ATOMS: atom_id res chain seq x y z
N MET A 1 -28.84 -27.23 54.89
CA MET A 1 -29.17 -25.87 54.42
C MET A 1 -28.43 -25.62 53.12
N LYS A 2 -29.15 -25.25 52.06
CA LYS A 2 -28.63 -25.17 50.70
C LYS A 2 -27.74 -23.94 50.53
N ALA A 3 -26.54 -24.17 49.98
CA ALA A 3 -25.63 -23.14 49.51
C ALA A 3 -26.21 -22.49 48.24
N ILE A 4 -26.18 -21.16 48.18
CA ILE A 4 -26.38 -20.39 46.96
C ILE A 4 -25.23 -19.38 46.90
N PHE A 5 -24.20 -19.70 46.11
CA PHE A 5 -23.18 -18.76 45.67
C PHE A 5 -23.67 -18.15 44.35
N ILE A 6 -24.03 -16.88 44.35
CA ILE A 6 -24.38 -16.13 43.14
C ILE A 6 -23.07 -15.59 42.54
N LEU A 7 -22.63 -16.18 41.44
CA LEU A 7 -21.50 -15.70 40.64
C LEU A 7 -22.02 -14.62 39.66
N ILE A 8 -21.78 -13.35 39.97
CA ILE A 8 -22.06 -12.23 39.08
C ILE A 8 -20.91 -12.12 38.08
N ILE A 9 -21.13 -12.60 36.85
CA ILE A 9 -20.21 -12.42 35.73
C ILE A 9 -20.43 -10.99 35.21
N LEU A 10 -19.56 -10.05 35.61
CA LEU A 10 -19.45 -8.74 34.96
C LEU A 10 -18.90 -8.97 33.54
N PHE A 11 -19.79 -8.97 32.55
CA PHE A 11 -19.41 -8.84 31.15
C PHE A 11 -18.98 -7.39 30.89
N SER A 12 -17.68 -7.13 30.99
CA SER A 12 -17.06 -5.92 30.44
C SER A 12 -17.20 -5.99 28.92
N VAL A 13 -18.19 -5.32 28.37
CA VAL A 13 -18.29 -5.05 26.93
C VAL A 13 -17.12 -4.16 26.53
N ILE A 14 -16.00 -4.78 26.17
CA ILE A 14 -14.90 -4.09 25.51
C ILE A 14 -15.41 -3.76 24.12
N SER A 15 -15.93 -2.54 23.93
CA SER A 15 -16.21 -2.00 22.61
C SER A 15 -14.87 -1.85 21.89
N ILE A 16 -14.49 -2.86 21.12
CA ILE A 16 -13.41 -2.76 20.13
C ILE A 16 -13.93 -1.83 19.04
N ASN A 17 -13.73 -0.53 19.22
CA ASN A 17 -13.97 0.43 18.14
C ASN A 17 -12.88 0.19 17.08
N ALA A 18 -13.23 -0.53 16.01
CA ALA A 18 -12.37 -0.64 14.85
C ALA A 18 -12.19 0.78 14.27
N GLN A 19 -10.96 1.30 14.33
CA GLN A 19 -10.66 2.63 13.81
C GLN A 19 -10.52 2.56 12.29
N GLU A 20 -11.06 3.57 11.60
CA GLU A 20 -10.88 3.70 10.16
C GLU A 20 -9.40 3.89 9.83
N VAL A 21 -8.89 3.09 8.89
CA VAL A 21 -7.53 3.20 8.37
C VAL A 21 -7.45 4.39 7.41
N THR A 22 -6.67 5.39 7.76
CA THR A 22 -6.52 6.62 6.96
C THR A 22 -5.45 6.50 5.88
N ASN A 23 -5.47 7.39 4.89
CA ASN A 23 -4.40 7.50 3.90
C ASN A 23 -3.02 7.76 4.54
N GLU A 24 -2.97 8.59 5.59
CA GLU A 24 -1.73 8.84 6.32
C GLU A 24 -1.19 7.57 6.99
N GLN A 25 -2.06 6.81 7.66
CA GLN A 25 -1.68 5.53 8.27
C GLN A 25 -1.23 4.51 7.23
N THR A 26 -1.88 4.49 6.08
CA THR A 26 -1.55 3.61 4.95
C THR A 26 -0.17 3.93 4.37
N ILE A 27 0.10 5.21 4.08
CA ILE A 27 1.39 5.67 3.57
C ILE A 27 2.50 5.40 4.60
N LYS A 28 2.22 5.66 5.89
CA LYS A 28 3.16 5.37 6.98
C LYS A 28 3.49 3.88 7.07
N TYR A 29 2.49 3.02 6.92
CA TYR A 29 2.69 1.57 6.90
C TYR A 29 3.55 1.14 5.70
N ILE A 30 3.21 1.60 4.49
CA ILE A 30 3.95 1.29 3.26
C ILE A 30 5.42 1.71 3.40
N ASN A 31 5.67 2.96 3.80
CA ASN A 31 7.02 3.48 3.99
C ASN A 31 7.78 2.77 5.12
N GLY A 32 7.09 2.35 6.19
CA GLY A 32 7.67 1.57 7.27
C GLY A 32 8.18 0.20 6.82
N LYS A 33 7.49 -0.43 5.86
CA LYS A 33 7.88 -1.74 5.30
C LYS A 33 8.94 -1.63 4.21
N LEU A 34 8.81 -0.66 3.31
CA LEU A 34 9.76 -0.45 2.20
C LEU A 34 11.07 0.24 2.65
N LYS A 35 11.05 0.88 3.82
CA LYS A 35 12.21 1.53 4.47
C LYS A 35 12.94 2.45 3.47
N ASN A 36 14.26 2.31 3.39
CA ASN A 36 15.12 3.17 2.58
C ASN A 36 15.17 2.75 1.11
N ASN A 37 14.52 1.67 0.69
CA ASN A 37 14.58 1.20 -0.69
C ASN A 37 13.57 1.92 -1.59
N CYS A 38 12.42 2.26 -1.04
CA CYS A 38 11.38 3.01 -1.74
C CYS A 38 10.60 3.89 -0.75
N VAL A 39 10.44 5.16 -1.10
CA VAL A 39 9.60 6.13 -0.38
C VAL A 39 8.39 6.47 -1.24
N LEU A 40 7.21 6.30 -0.67
CA LEU A 40 5.93 6.71 -1.23
C LEU A 40 5.52 8.07 -0.67
N GLU A 41 5.15 8.97 -1.57
CA GLU A 41 4.42 10.20 -1.28
C GLU A 41 3.10 10.20 -2.06
N ALA A 42 2.01 10.62 -1.41
CA ALA A 42 0.74 10.85 -2.08
C ALA A 42 0.48 12.36 -2.21
N LYS A 43 0.13 12.80 -3.41
CA LYS A 43 -0.40 14.12 -3.72
C LYS A 43 -1.83 13.98 -4.23
N THR A 44 -2.55 15.08 -4.40
CA THR A 44 -3.99 15.11 -4.73
C THR A 44 -4.42 14.06 -5.76
N ASN A 45 -3.68 13.93 -6.88
CA ASN A 45 -4.01 12.99 -7.95
C ASN A 45 -2.82 12.09 -8.34
N GLN A 46 -1.79 12.01 -7.50
CA GLN A 46 -0.55 11.33 -7.86
C GLN A 46 0.01 10.52 -6.71
N LEU A 47 0.48 9.31 -7.02
CA LEU A 47 1.41 8.57 -6.19
C LEU A 47 2.82 8.78 -6.75
N ILE A 48 3.74 9.17 -5.89
CA ILE A 48 5.16 9.36 -6.23
C ILE A 48 5.96 8.32 -5.47
N LEU A 49 6.56 7.39 -6.19
CA LEU A 49 7.44 6.36 -5.66
C LEU A 49 8.88 6.75 -5.99
N GLN A 50 9.70 6.99 -4.97
CA GLN A 50 11.12 7.33 -5.10
C GLN A 50 11.94 6.11 -4.70
N PHE A 51 12.79 5.60 -5.58
CA PHE A 51 13.57 4.39 -5.37
C PHE A 51 15.04 4.73 -5.18
N TYR A 52 15.66 4.11 -4.18
CA TYR A 52 17.00 4.45 -3.74
C TYR A 52 17.93 3.23 -3.77
N LYS A 53 19.22 3.51 -3.99
CA LYS A 53 20.31 2.57 -3.76
C LYS A 53 21.27 3.23 -2.78
N GLY A 54 21.21 2.81 -1.51
CA GLY A 54 21.88 3.53 -0.43
C GLY A 54 21.20 4.89 -0.20
N LYS A 55 21.94 5.99 -0.38
CA LYS A 55 21.42 7.37 -0.23
C LYS A 55 21.08 8.05 -1.55
N GLU A 56 21.33 7.38 -2.67
CA GLU A 56 21.14 7.95 -4.00
C GLU A 56 19.82 7.47 -4.61
N MET A 57 18.97 8.42 -5.03
CA MET A 57 17.76 8.12 -5.78
C MET A 57 18.14 7.75 -7.22
N TYR A 58 17.81 6.53 -7.65
CA TYR A 58 18.14 6.05 -9.00
C TYR A 58 16.94 6.02 -9.95
N ARG A 59 15.72 5.96 -9.39
CA ARG A 59 14.47 5.92 -10.14
C ARG A 59 13.36 6.65 -9.39
N GLN A 60 12.45 7.27 -10.13
CA GLN A 60 11.21 7.80 -9.59
C GLN A 60 10.05 7.45 -10.53
N ASP A 61 8.97 6.91 -9.98
CA ASP A 61 7.73 6.69 -10.71
C ASP A 61 6.67 7.68 -10.21
N LYS A 62 6.03 8.40 -11.12
CA LYS A 62 4.84 9.22 -10.85
C LYS A 62 3.65 8.56 -11.53
N ALA A 63 2.75 8.00 -10.73
CA ALA A 63 1.53 7.39 -11.22
C ALA A 63 0.35 8.33 -11.04
N ASN A 64 -0.47 8.53 -12.08
CA ASN A 64 -1.80 9.11 -11.91
C ASN A 64 -2.67 8.08 -11.16
N VAL A 65 -3.14 8.42 -9.98
CA VAL A 65 -3.83 7.46 -9.10
C VAL A 65 -5.15 6.96 -9.69
N TYR A 66 -5.86 7.80 -10.46
CA TYR A 66 -7.07 7.42 -11.19
C TYR A 66 -6.81 6.51 -12.38
N GLY A 67 -5.56 6.45 -12.85
CA GLY A 67 -5.14 5.53 -13.92
C GLY A 67 -4.63 4.19 -13.39
N LEU A 68 -4.50 4.01 -12.08
CA LEU A 68 -4.09 2.74 -11.47
C LEU A 68 -5.31 1.86 -11.18
N ASP A 69 -5.13 0.55 -11.32
CA ASP A 69 -6.13 -0.46 -11.00
C ASP A 69 -5.97 -0.95 -9.55
N PRO A 70 -6.90 -0.63 -8.63
CA PRO A 70 -6.81 -1.07 -7.24
C PRO A 70 -6.94 -2.60 -7.09
N ASP A 71 -7.57 -3.28 -8.04
CA ASP A 71 -7.84 -4.73 -7.97
C ASP A 71 -6.73 -5.55 -8.65
N LYS A 72 -5.82 -4.92 -9.41
CA LYS A 72 -4.65 -5.58 -10.01
C LYS A 72 -3.34 -5.36 -9.25
N VAL A 73 -3.36 -4.75 -8.07
CA VAL A 73 -2.19 -4.72 -7.18
C VAL A 73 -1.83 -6.16 -6.79
N SER A 74 -0.63 -6.62 -7.15
CA SER A 74 -0.25 -8.02 -6.93
C SER A 74 1.24 -8.19 -6.70
N TYR A 75 1.60 -9.22 -5.92
CA TYR A 75 2.98 -9.69 -5.84
C TYR A 75 3.29 -10.61 -7.03
N LYS A 76 4.47 -10.44 -7.63
CA LYS A 76 5.03 -11.28 -8.68
C LYS A 76 6.34 -11.88 -8.18
N ALA A 77 6.34 -13.19 -7.93
CA ALA A 77 7.48 -13.91 -7.36
C ALA A 77 8.69 -13.89 -8.31
N GLU A 78 8.45 -13.98 -9.61
CA GLU A 78 9.45 -13.93 -10.67
C GLU A 78 10.18 -12.58 -10.76
N GLU A 79 9.53 -11.48 -10.37
CA GLU A 79 10.14 -10.15 -10.28
C GLU A 79 10.58 -9.79 -8.85
N ASN A 80 10.25 -10.65 -7.87
CA ASN A 80 10.30 -10.36 -6.44
C ASN A 80 9.79 -8.94 -6.08
N ALA A 81 8.64 -8.59 -6.65
CA ALA A 81 8.13 -7.24 -6.62
C ALA A 81 6.61 -7.18 -6.47
N ILE A 82 6.14 -6.12 -5.82
CA ILE A 82 4.74 -5.72 -5.90
C ILE A 82 4.57 -4.87 -7.15
N ILE A 83 3.54 -5.18 -7.92
CA ILE A 83 3.23 -4.53 -9.18
C ILE A 83 1.94 -3.72 -9.03
N LEU A 84 2.01 -2.45 -9.39
CA LEU A 84 0.85 -1.56 -9.53
C LEU A 84 0.58 -1.42 -11.03
N TYR A 85 -0.51 -2.00 -11.52
CA TYR A 85 -0.90 -1.93 -12.93
C TYR A 85 -1.77 -0.69 -13.19
N CYS A 86 -1.68 -0.17 -14.41
CA CYS A 86 -2.68 0.76 -14.91
C CYS A 86 -4.01 0.03 -15.16
N LEU A 87 -5.11 0.79 -15.13
CA LEU A 87 -6.46 0.28 -15.33
C LEU A 87 -6.60 -0.42 -16.67
N GLU A 88 -6.26 0.29 -17.75
CA GLU A 88 -6.18 -0.28 -19.08
C GLU A 88 -4.74 -0.72 -19.40
N PRO A 89 -4.51 -1.88 -20.04
CA PRO A 89 -3.17 -2.37 -20.38
C PRO A 89 -2.36 -1.43 -21.29
N ASP A 90 -3.06 -0.70 -22.16
CA ASP A 90 -2.47 0.27 -23.09
C ASP A 90 -2.34 1.67 -22.47
N ASP A 91 -2.88 1.90 -21.27
CA ASP A 91 -2.67 3.14 -20.54
C ASP A 91 -1.26 3.17 -20.00
N GLU A 92 -0.52 4.24 -20.32
CA GLU A 92 0.79 4.49 -19.73
C GLU A 92 0.68 5.48 -18.56
N CYS A 93 -0.12 5.11 -17.55
CA CYS A 93 -0.44 5.95 -16.38
C CYS A 93 0.75 6.21 -15.44
N VAL A 94 1.88 5.52 -15.62
CA VAL A 94 3.09 5.66 -14.80
C VAL A 94 4.19 6.35 -15.60
N MET A 95 4.55 7.56 -15.20
CA MET A 95 5.71 8.28 -15.71
C MET A 95 6.95 7.95 -14.88
N ARG A 96 7.89 7.21 -15.46
CA ARG A 96 9.14 6.81 -14.80
C ARG A 96 10.32 7.65 -15.27
N TRP A 97 11.13 8.07 -14.31
CA TRP A 97 12.44 8.68 -14.51
C TRP A 97 13.52 7.73 -14.00
N ILE A 98 14.53 7.45 -14.81
CA ILE A 98 15.76 6.74 -14.43
C ILE A 98 16.90 7.74 -14.47
N PHE A 99 17.43 8.10 -13.29
CA PHE A 99 18.34 9.24 -13.14
C PHE A 99 19.72 9.00 -13.76
N LYS A 100 20.27 7.79 -13.64
CA LYS A 100 21.61 7.44 -14.15
C LYS A 100 21.82 7.80 -15.63
N ASN A 101 20.78 7.61 -16.44
CA ASN A 101 20.85 7.84 -17.89
C ASN A 101 19.94 9.00 -18.34
N ASN A 102 19.36 9.74 -17.39
CA ASN A 102 18.35 10.78 -17.63
C ASN A 102 17.21 10.34 -18.58
N VAL A 103 16.75 9.10 -18.43
CA VAL A 103 15.67 8.55 -19.26
C VAL A 103 14.33 8.82 -18.58
N LYS A 104 13.39 9.36 -19.34
CA LYS A 104 12.00 9.57 -18.92
C LYS A 104 11.07 8.86 -19.90
N LYS A 105 10.28 7.90 -19.41
CA LYS A 105 9.34 7.12 -20.23
C LYS A 105 8.10 6.75 -19.43
N THR A 106 7.00 6.57 -20.13
CA THR A 106 5.70 6.15 -19.62
C THR A 106 5.59 4.62 -19.67
N TYR A 107 4.86 4.03 -18.71
CA TYR A 107 4.73 2.58 -18.53
C TYR A 107 3.31 2.24 -18.07
N SER A 108 2.85 1.04 -18.41
CA SER A 108 1.56 0.49 -17.96
C SER A 108 1.59 -0.14 -16.56
N ARG A 109 2.75 -0.10 -15.88
CA ARG A 109 2.91 -0.58 -14.51
C ARG A 109 4.12 0.01 -13.78
N SER A 110 4.01 0.10 -12.47
CA SER A 110 5.14 0.29 -11.55
C SER A 110 5.48 -1.03 -10.87
N ASN A 111 6.77 -1.34 -10.75
CA ASN A 111 7.24 -2.47 -9.95
C ASN A 111 8.08 -1.99 -8.76
N ILE A 112 7.82 -2.57 -7.59
CA ILE A 112 8.40 -2.19 -6.31
C ILE A 112 9.04 -3.43 -5.72
N SER A 113 10.37 -3.46 -5.68
CA SER A 113 11.12 -4.58 -5.08
C SER A 113 10.74 -4.75 -3.61
N VAL A 114 10.48 -5.99 -3.21
CA VAL A 114 10.19 -6.39 -1.83
C VAL A 114 11.23 -7.37 -1.31
N GLU A 115 12.46 -7.26 -1.83
CA GLU A 115 13.58 -8.09 -1.41
C GLU A 115 13.76 -8.04 0.11
N ASN A 116 13.89 -9.22 0.72
CA ASN A 116 14.05 -9.42 2.16
C ASN A 116 12.80 -9.11 3.02
N LEU A 117 11.61 -9.02 2.43
CA LEU A 117 10.34 -9.02 3.17
C LEU A 117 9.76 -10.42 3.29
N ASP A 118 9.14 -10.71 4.43
CA ASP A 118 8.37 -11.93 4.64
C ASP A 118 7.01 -11.89 3.91
N GLU A 119 6.40 -13.06 3.73
CA GLU A 119 5.11 -13.20 3.04
C GLU A 119 4.00 -12.36 3.69
N LYS A 120 3.99 -12.28 5.03
CA LYS A 120 3.00 -11.49 5.78
C LYS A 120 3.10 -10.00 5.39
N SER A 121 4.31 -9.47 5.34
CA SER A 121 4.60 -8.09 4.97
C SER A 121 4.32 -7.81 3.50
N ILE A 122 4.59 -8.77 2.60
CA ILE A 122 4.25 -8.66 1.18
C ILE A 122 2.74 -8.59 1.00
N ASN A 123 1.99 -9.48 1.65
CA ASN A 123 0.52 -9.48 1.59
C ASN A 123 -0.08 -8.20 2.18
N GLY A 124 0.46 -7.73 3.31
CA GLY A 124 0.04 -6.47 3.92
C GLY A 124 0.33 -5.26 3.01
N LEU A 125 1.47 -5.22 2.33
CA LEU A 125 1.78 -4.19 1.34
C LEU A 125 0.83 -4.24 0.13
N VAL A 126 0.49 -5.42 -0.38
CA VAL A 126 -0.50 -5.57 -1.46
C VAL A 126 -1.85 -4.99 -1.03
N LYS A 127 -2.33 -5.35 0.18
CA LYS A 127 -3.56 -4.78 0.76
C LYS A 127 -3.47 -3.26 0.92
N ALA A 128 -2.35 -2.75 1.42
CA ALA A 128 -2.14 -1.32 1.66
C ALA A 128 -2.14 -0.49 0.37
N PHE A 129 -1.43 -0.94 -0.67
CA PHE A 129 -1.45 -0.27 -1.96
C PHE A 129 -2.84 -0.32 -2.62
N SER A 130 -3.50 -1.48 -2.60
CA SER A 130 -4.87 -1.63 -3.10
C SER A 130 -5.83 -0.69 -2.37
N HIS A 131 -5.80 -0.68 -1.04
CA HIS A 131 -6.59 0.23 -0.20
C HIS A 131 -6.33 1.68 -0.56
N LEU A 132 -5.06 2.11 -0.59
CA LEU A 132 -4.69 3.49 -0.90
C LEU A 132 -5.25 3.93 -2.24
N ILE A 133 -5.04 3.15 -3.31
CA ILE A 133 -5.56 3.45 -4.65
C ILE A 133 -7.10 3.52 -4.59
N LYS A 134 -7.75 2.56 -3.95
CA LYS A 134 -9.21 2.47 -3.88
C LYS A 134 -9.86 3.69 -3.22
N THR A 135 -9.19 4.34 -2.26
CA THR A 135 -9.69 5.60 -1.66
C THR A 135 -9.88 6.75 -2.67
N TYR A 136 -9.22 6.70 -3.84
CA TYR A 136 -9.39 7.66 -4.92
C TYR A 136 -10.47 7.25 -5.94
N HIS A 137 -10.79 5.96 -6.04
CA HIS A 137 -11.71 5.43 -7.06
C HIS A 137 -13.14 5.27 -6.55
N VAL A 138 -13.30 4.98 -5.26
CA VAL A 138 -14.59 4.60 -4.69
C VAL A 138 -15.02 5.63 -3.65
N PRO A 139 -16.06 6.44 -3.94
CA PRO A 139 -16.62 7.37 -2.96
C PRO A 139 -17.01 6.65 -1.67
N ASP A 140 -16.72 7.27 -0.53
CA ASP A 140 -17.03 6.75 0.81
C ASP A 140 -16.42 5.38 1.15
N TYR A 141 -15.42 4.90 0.40
CA TYR A 141 -14.71 3.67 0.73
C TYR A 141 -13.93 3.82 2.03
N LYS A 142 -14.09 2.84 2.92
CA LYS A 142 -13.45 2.77 4.23
C LYS A 142 -12.90 1.37 4.47
N LEU A 143 -11.79 1.31 5.20
CA LEU A 143 -11.21 0.06 5.69
C LEU A 143 -11.04 0.19 7.21
N TYR A 144 -11.39 -0.86 7.93
CA TYR A 144 -11.32 -0.89 9.40
C TYR A 144 -10.39 -1.99 9.93
N GLU A 145 -9.97 -2.91 9.06
CA GLU A 145 -8.97 -3.93 9.37
C GLU A 145 -7.59 -3.41 8.97
N TYR A 146 -6.62 -3.50 9.88
CA TYR A 146 -5.23 -3.14 9.56
C TYR A 146 -4.60 -4.21 8.64
N PHE A 147 -3.49 -3.87 7.98
CA PHE A 147 -2.95 -4.71 6.91
C PHE A 147 -2.34 -6.04 7.39
N GLU A 148 -2.06 -6.18 8.69
CA GLU A 148 -1.35 -7.29 9.35
C GLU A 148 -1.75 -7.52 10.81
#